data_AF-A5ZMB0-F1
#
_entry.id   AF-A5ZMB0-F1
#
_cell.length_a   1.000
_cell.length_b   1.000
_cell.length_c   1.000
_cell.angle_alpha   90.00
_cell.angle_beta   90.00
_cell.angle_gamma   90.00
#
_symmetry.space_group_name_H-M   'P 1'
#
loop_
_entity.id
_entity.type
_entity.pdbx_description
1 polymer ?
#
loop_
_entity_poly.entity_id
_entity_poly.type
_entity_poly.pdbx_seq_one_letter_code
_entity_poly.pdbx_strand_id
1 'polypeptide(L)'
;MFGYVVLNKPEIKFKDFDMYRSFYCGLCRELRERYGISGQITLSYDMTFVILLLSALYEPPTRKGTTRCIVHPVRKQTVRKNAITEYGADMNIFLTYYKCKDDWNDEKKILSLAYGKLLESKEKKSEQQWKKKIDVIISCLNELSEMEQEGETDIDRVSGCFGRIMAEIFAYREDVWEPTLRRMGFYLGKFIYLMDAYDDVEDDVKKGNYNPFAKDYIIKGFDDRIKNMLLLMMAETCREFEKLPIIKYADILRNILYSGVWCRFESISRKRREEREKEDV
;
A
#
# COMPACT_ATOMS: atom_id res chain seq x y z
N MET A 1 -6.82 0.72 -4.53
CA MET A 1 -7.09 0.32 -3.14
C MET A 1 -5.73 0.38 -2.40
N PHE A 2 -5.66 0.24 -1.07
CA PHE A 2 -4.38 0.05 -0.36
C PHE A 2 -4.53 -1.10 0.63
N GLY A 3 -3.48 -1.90 0.82
CA GLY A 3 -3.44 -2.95 1.84
C GLY A 3 -3.19 -4.37 1.31
N TYR A 4 -2.49 -4.53 0.19
CA TYR A 4 -2.11 -5.84 -0.34
C TYR A 4 -0.83 -6.40 0.29
N VAL A 5 -0.03 -5.55 0.94
CA VAL A 5 1.20 -5.95 1.62
C VAL A 5 0.88 -6.42 3.04
N VAL A 6 0.27 -7.61 3.12
CA VAL A 6 -0.21 -8.20 4.39
C VAL A 6 0.79 -9.22 4.95
N LEU A 7 0.61 -9.59 6.21
CA LEU A 7 1.36 -10.70 6.81
C LEU A 7 0.69 -12.05 6.51
N ASN A 8 1.47 -13.12 6.41
CA ASN A 8 0.94 -14.47 6.51
C ASN A 8 0.87 -14.86 7.99
N LYS A 9 -0.32 -14.67 8.59
CA LYS A 9 -0.57 -14.89 10.02
C LYS A 9 -0.42 -16.35 10.46
N PRO A 10 -0.86 -17.36 9.70
CA PRO A 10 -0.55 -18.77 9.99
C PRO A 10 0.96 -19.07 10.12
N GLU A 11 1.80 -18.41 9.32
CA GLU A 11 3.24 -18.73 9.18
C GLU A 11 4.17 -17.78 9.98
N ILE A 12 3.64 -17.04 10.96
CA ILE A 12 4.44 -16.11 11.79
C ILE A 12 4.48 -16.53 13.26
N LYS A 13 5.63 -16.33 13.91
CA LYS A 13 5.76 -16.54 15.36
C LYS A 13 4.90 -15.50 16.10
N PHE A 14 4.25 -15.91 17.18
CA PHE A 14 3.39 -15.01 17.98
C PHE A 14 4.10 -13.73 18.45
N LYS A 15 5.37 -13.82 18.87
CA LYS A 15 6.18 -12.64 19.26
C LYS A 15 6.33 -11.62 18.14
N ASP A 16 6.47 -12.10 16.90
CA ASP A 16 6.72 -11.30 15.71
C ASP A 16 5.40 -10.72 15.19
N PHE A 17 4.30 -11.47 15.29
CA PHE A 17 2.95 -10.94 15.10
C PHE A 17 2.60 -9.81 16.06
N ASP A 18 2.84 -10.00 17.36
CA ASP A 18 2.59 -8.95 18.36
C ASP A 18 3.47 -7.72 18.13
N MET A 19 4.71 -7.93 17.65
CA MET A 19 5.60 -6.84 17.24
C MET A 19 5.05 -6.08 16.04
N TYR A 20 4.67 -6.75 14.95
CA TYR A 20 4.03 -6.14 13.78
C TYR A 20 2.79 -5.35 14.18
N ARG A 21 1.90 -5.98 14.96
CA ARG A 21 0.66 -5.35 15.44
C ARG A 21 0.95 -4.08 16.24
N SER A 22 2.06 -4.02 16.97
CA SER A 22 2.41 -2.82 17.73
C SER A 22 2.78 -1.61 16.85
N PHE A 23 3.35 -1.83 15.66
CA PHE A 23 3.56 -0.78 14.66
C PHE A 23 2.26 -0.42 13.95
N TYR A 24 1.43 -1.41 13.58
CA TYR A 24 0.11 -1.18 12.99
C TYR A 24 -0.79 -0.31 13.90
N CYS A 25 -0.89 -0.67 15.19
CA CYS A 25 -1.59 0.14 16.17
C CYS A 25 -0.90 1.49 16.42
N GLY A 26 0.42 1.55 16.27
CA GLY A 26 1.21 2.78 16.31
C GLY A 26 0.77 3.76 15.22
N LEU A 27 0.75 3.33 13.95
CA LEU A 27 0.27 4.10 12.81
C LEU A 27 -1.19 4.52 13.00
N CYS A 28 -2.07 3.59 13.38
CA CYS A 28 -3.48 3.88 13.65
C CYS A 28 -3.65 5.02 14.66
N ARG A 29 -2.85 4.99 15.73
CA ARG A 29 -2.88 6.02 16.77
C ARG A 29 -2.27 7.33 16.30
N GLU A 30 -1.20 7.28 15.51
CA GLU A 30 -0.56 8.46 14.91
C GLU A 30 -1.51 9.21 13.97
N LEU A 31 -2.17 8.47 13.07
CA LEU A 31 -3.20 9.01 12.17
C LEU A 31 -4.32 9.69 12.97
N ARG A 32 -4.77 9.08 14.06
CA ARG A 32 -5.79 9.68 14.93
C ARG A 32 -5.31 10.95 15.62
N GLU A 33 -4.08 10.96 16.14
CA GLU A 33 -3.54 12.10 16.90
C GLU A 33 -3.26 13.30 15.99
N ARG A 34 -2.73 13.07 14.79
CA ARG A 34 -2.38 14.14 13.84
C ARG A 34 -3.53 14.58 12.96
N TYR A 35 -4.35 13.63 12.50
CA TYR A 35 -5.38 13.87 11.47
C TYR A 35 -6.80 13.57 11.95
N GLY A 36 -6.99 13.17 13.22
CA GLY A 36 -8.29 12.87 13.80
C GLY A 36 -8.88 11.53 13.33
N ILE A 37 -10.16 11.31 13.64
CA ILE A 37 -10.85 10.06 13.27
C ILE A 37 -10.86 9.85 11.75
N SER A 38 -10.99 10.92 10.96
CA SER A 38 -10.90 10.84 9.51
C SER A 38 -9.58 10.20 9.07
N GLY A 39 -8.44 10.68 9.58
CA GLY A 39 -7.16 10.05 9.27
C GLY A 39 -7.06 8.62 9.78
N GLN A 40 -7.62 8.30 10.94
CA GLN A 40 -7.59 6.93 11.48
C GLN A 40 -8.23 5.90 10.53
N ILE A 41 -9.24 6.29 9.75
CA ILE A 41 -9.93 5.42 8.78
C ILE A 41 -9.03 5.07 7.58
N THR A 42 -8.04 5.90 7.26
CA THR A 42 -7.10 5.68 6.14
C THR A 42 -6.05 4.59 6.41
N LEU A 43 -6.04 3.97 7.59
CA LEU A 43 -5.03 3.01 8.01
C LEU A 43 -4.83 1.90 6.97
N SER A 44 -3.59 1.73 6.49
CA SER A 44 -3.24 0.73 5.49
C SER A 44 -2.14 -0.23 5.95
N TYR A 45 -2.19 -1.46 5.45
CA TYR A 45 -1.11 -2.44 5.66
C TYR A 45 0.16 -2.05 4.91
N ASP A 46 0.03 -1.44 3.73
CA ASP A 46 1.17 -1.01 2.91
C ASP A 46 2.02 0.03 3.64
N MET A 47 1.39 1.06 4.23
CA MET A 47 2.14 2.05 5.01
C MET A 47 2.67 1.47 6.32
N THR A 48 1.99 0.48 6.90
CA THR A 48 2.54 -0.25 8.05
C THR A 48 3.81 -1.01 7.67
N PHE A 49 3.86 -1.63 6.49
CA PHE A 49 5.05 -2.27 5.97
C PHE A 49 6.18 -1.27 5.75
N VAL A 50 5.91 -0.13 5.10
CA VAL A 50 6.88 0.96 4.91
C VAL A 50 7.45 1.43 6.25
N ILE A 51 6.59 1.66 7.25
CA ILE A 51 7.02 2.08 8.58
C ILE A 51 7.91 1.03 9.23
N LEU A 52 7.54 -0.24 9.15
CA LEU A 52 8.34 -1.32 9.73
C LEU A 52 9.70 -1.44 9.04
N LEU A 53 9.72 -1.42 7.71
CA LEU A 53 10.93 -1.50 6.89
C LEU A 53 11.90 -0.36 7.21
N LEU A 54 11.43 0.88 7.14
CA LEU A 54 12.26 2.05 7.40
C LEU A 54 12.67 2.12 8.88
N SER A 55 11.79 1.72 9.81
CA SER A 55 12.16 1.63 11.24
C SER A 55 13.23 0.56 11.49
N ALA A 56 13.22 -0.52 10.73
CA ALA A 56 14.21 -1.59 10.80
C ALA A 56 15.57 -1.16 10.24
N LEU A 57 15.55 -0.37 9.16
CA LEU A 57 16.76 0.12 8.48
C LEU A 57 17.42 1.29 9.23
N TYR A 58 16.63 2.29 9.61
CA TYR A 58 17.12 3.55 10.19
C TYR A 58 17.20 3.54 11.71
N GLU A 59 16.54 2.58 12.36
CA GLU A 59 16.53 2.38 13.82
C GLU A 59 16.33 3.66 14.68
N PRO A 60 15.36 4.54 14.36
CA PRO A 60 15.14 5.73 15.17
C PRO A 60 14.69 5.38 16.60
N PRO A 61 14.90 6.27 17.59
CA PRO A 61 14.39 6.10 18.93
C PRO A 61 12.89 5.77 18.94
N THR A 62 12.55 4.59 19.47
CA THR A 62 11.19 4.06 19.41
C THR A 62 10.51 4.13 20.76
N ARG A 63 9.46 4.96 20.86
CA ARG A 63 8.61 5.08 22.04
C ARG A 63 7.64 3.91 22.12
N LYS A 64 7.59 3.26 23.28
CA LYS A 64 6.65 2.17 23.60
C LYS A 64 5.49 2.73 24.41
N GLY A 65 4.28 2.30 24.10
CA GLY A 65 3.09 2.68 24.86
C GLY A 65 1.99 1.64 24.75
N THR A 66 0.81 2.00 25.27
CA THR A 66 -0.42 1.22 25.08
C THR A 66 -1.58 2.13 24.73
N THR A 67 -2.53 1.63 23.95
CA THR A 67 -3.77 2.34 23.60
C THR A 67 -4.97 1.40 23.71
N ARG A 68 -6.16 1.96 23.91
CA ARG A 68 -7.43 1.29 23.63
C ARG A 68 -7.98 1.83 22.31
N CYS A 69 -8.67 0.99 21.54
CA CYS A 69 -9.34 1.41 20.31
C CYS A 69 -10.78 0.89 20.30
N ILE A 70 -11.64 1.46 19.48
CA ILE A 70 -13.06 1.08 19.40
C ILE A 70 -13.21 -0.41 19.03
N VAL A 71 -12.32 -0.91 18.17
CA VAL A 71 -12.27 -2.33 17.77
C VAL A 71 -11.83 -3.25 18.92
N HIS A 72 -11.06 -2.74 19.88
CA HIS A 72 -10.54 -3.51 21.01
C HIS A 72 -10.72 -2.72 22.32
N PRO A 73 -11.98 -2.56 22.79
CA PRO A 73 -12.28 -1.67 23.91
C PRO A 73 -11.80 -2.24 25.25
N VAL A 74 -11.76 -3.57 25.37
CA VAL A 74 -11.40 -4.27 26.61
C VAL A 74 -9.88 -4.45 26.74
N ARG A 75 -9.23 -4.95 25.67
CA ARG A 75 -7.80 -5.29 25.68
C ARG A 75 -6.94 -4.11 25.22
N LYS A 76 -6.04 -3.65 26.09
CA LYS A 76 -5.01 -2.68 25.72
C LYS A 76 -4.12 -3.25 24.61
N GLN A 77 -3.92 -2.48 23.56
CA GLN A 77 -3.01 -2.79 22.46
C GLN A 77 -1.67 -2.10 22.70
N THR A 78 -0.58 -2.84 22.53
CA THR A 78 0.77 -2.26 22.53
C THR A 78 0.94 -1.35 21.32
N VAL A 79 1.60 -0.22 21.47
CA VAL A 79 1.93 0.70 20.39
C VAL A 79 3.42 1.01 20.37
N ARG A 80 3.97 1.11 19.16
CA ARG A 80 5.31 1.61 18.87
C ARG A 80 5.21 2.79 17.93
N LYS A 81 5.89 3.87 18.30
CA LYS A 81 5.95 5.09 17.50
C LYS A 81 7.36 5.63 17.47
N ASN A 82 7.73 6.17 16.33
CA ASN A 82 9.00 6.84 16.08
C ASN A 82 8.82 7.86 14.94
N ALA A 83 9.89 8.56 14.57
CA ALA A 83 9.86 9.55 13.50
C ALA A 83 9.41 8.97 12.13
N ILE A 84 9.65 7.67 11.89
CA ILE A 84 9.17 6.99 10.69
C ILE A 84 7.66 6.77 10.74
N THR A 85 7.08 6.54 11.91
CA THR A 85 5.63 6.41 12.08
C THR A 85 4.94 7.73 11.76
N GLU A 86 5.53 8.85 12.18
CA GLU A 86 5.09 10.20 11.84
C GLU A 86 5.15 10.43 10.32
N TYR A 87 6.28 10.10 9.69
CA TYR A 87 6.43 10.14 8.22
C TYR A 87 5.39 9.29 7.48
N GLY A 88 5.22 8.04 7.89
CA GLY A 88 4.29 7.12 7.27
C GLY A 88 2.84 7.55 7.42
N ALA A 89 2.47 8.19 8.54
CA ALA A 89 1.15 8.80 8.70
C ALA A 89 0.91 9.92 7.69
N ASP A 90 1.92 10.77 7.44
CA ASP A 90 1.82 11.85 6.47
C ASP A 90 1.65 11.28 5.05
N MET A 91 2.52 10.36 4.64
CA MET A 91 2.46 9.69 3.32
C MET A 91 1.13 8.95 3.11
N ASN A 92 0.60 8.30 4.15
CA ASN A 92 -0.68 7.61 4.08
C ASN A 92 -1.85 8.58 3.80
N ILE A 93 -1.83 9.76 4.44
CA ILE A 93 -2.83 10.79 4.21
C ILE A 93 -2.72 11.37 2.81
N PHE A 94 -1.50 11.69 2.35
CA PHE A 94 -1.29 12.20 0.99
C PHE A 94 -1.85 11.25 -0.06
N LEU A 95 -1.46 9.97 -0.01
CA LEU A 95 -1.96 8.95 -0.92
C LEU A 95 -3.49 8.83 -0.88
N THR A 96 -4.09 8.84 0.31
CA THR A 96 -5.54 8.69 0.43
C THR A 96 -6.29 9.93 -0.04
N TYR A 97 -5.80 11.13 0.28
CA TYR A 97 -6.41 12.39 -0.14
C TYR A 97 -6.45 12.53 -1.65
N TYR A 98 -5.32 12.34 -2.32
CA TYR A 98 -5.25 12.49 -3.78
C TYR A 98 -6.02 11.40 -4.51
N LYS A 99 -6.03 10.16 -4.00
CA LYS A 99 -6.93 9.13 -4.53
C LYS A 99 -8.41 9.53 -4.40
N CYS A 100 -8.83 10.06 -3.25
CA CYS A 100 -10.21 10.51 -3.07
C CYS A 100 -10.58 11.67 -4.02
N LYS A 101 -9.61 12.54 -4.32
CA LYS A 101 -9.78 13.66 -5.26
C LYS A 101 -9.94 13.16 -6.70
N ASP A 102 -9.19 12.13 -7.07
CA ASP A 102 -9.30 11.43 -8.36
C ASP A 102 -10.68 10.76 -8.50
N ASP A 103 -11.07 9.92 -7.53
CA ASP A 103 -12.39 9.28 -7.46
C ASP A 103 -13.56 10.29 -7.52
N TRP A 104 -13.35 11.53 -7.05
CA TRP A 104 -14.34 12.61 -7.17
C TRP A 104 -14.43 13.18 -8.58
N ASN A 105 -13.28 13.43 -9.21
CA ASN A 105 -13.24 14.02 -10.54
C ASN A 105 -13.82 13.06 -11.59
N ASP A 106 -13.62 11.76 -11.42
CA ASP A 106 -14.06 10.73 -12.37
C ASP A 106 -15.48 10.23 -12.09
N GLU A 107 -15.82 9.89 -10.84
CA GLU A 107 -17.12 9.28 -10.51
C GLU A 107 -18.11 10.20 -9.79
N LYS A 108 -17.75 11.47 -9.50
CA LYS A 108 -18.54 12.41 -8.68
C LYS A 108 -19.00 11.81 -7.33
N LYS A 109 -18.18 10.97 -6.70
CA LYS A 109 -18.45 10.39 -5.37
C LYS A 109 -18.45 11.48 -4.28
N ILE A 110 -19.62 12.02 -3.93
CA ILE A 110 -19.78 13.16 -2.98
C ILE A 110 -19.06 12.93 -1.64
N LEU A 111 -18.94 11.67 -1.21
CA LEU A 111 -18.23 11.28 0.01
C LEU A 111 -16.70 11.46 -0.10
N SER A 112 -16.10 11.24 -1.28
CA SER A 112 -14.65 11.40 -1.49
C SER A 112 -14.25 12.89 -1.52
N LEU A 113 -15.10 13.78 -2.04
CA LEU A 113 -14.90 15.24 -1.97
C LEU A 113 -14.93 15.76 -0.52
N ALA A 114 -15.95 15.37 0.24
CA ALA A 114 -16.10 15.81 1.63
C ALA A 114 -14.95 15.31 2.51
N TYR A 115 -14.53 14.06 2.28
CA TYR A 115 -13.39 13.46 2.96
C TYR A 115 -12.06 14.12 2.56
N GLY A 116 -11.90 14.41 1.26
CA GLY A 116 -10.77 15.16 0.72
C GLY A 116 -10.63 16.52 1.41
N LYS A 117 -11.65 17.36 1.36
CA LYS A 117 -11.63 18.71 1.97
C LYS A 117 -11.33 18.69 3.48
N LEU A 118 -11.77 17.64 4.19
CA LEU A 118 -11.49 17.47 5.62
C LEU A 118 -10.00 17.18 5.89
N LEU A 119 -9.33 16.46 4.99
CA LEU A 119 -7.90 16.14 5.07
C LEU A 119 -7.04 17.34 4.64
N GLU A 120 -7.45 18.07 3.59
CA GLU A 120 -6.74 19.26 3.07
C GLU A 120 -6.48 20.31 4.15
N SER A 121 -7.43 20.55 5.05
CA SER A 121 -7.26 21.51 6.16
C SER A 121 -6.20 21.10 7.19
N LYS A 122 -5.92 19.80 7.31
CA LYS A 122 -5.01 19.20 8.30
C LYS A 122 -3.62 18.94 7.72
N GLU A 123 -3.51 18.94 6.40
CA GLU A 123 -2.30 18.64 5.61
C GLU A 123 -1.30 19.80 5.56
N LYS A 124 -1.77 21.05 5.67
CA LYS A 124 -0.98 22.28 5.46
C LYS A 124 0.32 22.39 6.27
N LYS A 125 0.43 21.69 7.40
CA LYS A 125 1.66 21.63 8.21
C LYS A 125 2.65 20.55 7.73
N SER A 126 2.18 19.38 7.29
CA SER A 126 3.05 18.32 6.75
C SER A 126 3.50 18.62 5.32
N GLU A 127 2.69 19.34 4.54
CA GLU A 127 3.04 19.77 3.18
C GLU A 127 4.34 20.56 3.11
N GLN A 128 4.57 21.46 4.07
CA GLN A 128 5.79 22.28 4.08
C GLN A 128 7.05 21.46 4.34
N GLN A 129 6.93 20.40 5.16
CA GLN A 129 8.05 19.53 5.50
C GLN A 129 8.46 18.63 4.31
N TRP A 130 7.48 18.11 3.57
CA TRP A 130 7.69 17.12 2.51
C TRP A 130 7.41 17.68 1.11
N LYS A 131 7.41 19.00 0.94
CA LYS A 131 6.94 19.68 -0.28
C LYS A 131 7.48 19.07 -1.57
N LYS A 132 8.80 18.96 -1.71
CA LYS A 132 9.44 18.40 -2.92
C LYS A 132 8.95 16.98 -3.23
N LYS A 133 8.81 16.16 -2.19
CA LYS A 133 8.35 14.76 -2.28
C LYS A 133 6.89 14.69 -2.71
N ILE A 134 6.05 15.53 -2.11
CA ILE A 134 4.63 15.63 -2.43
C ILE A 134 4.42 16.11 -3.85
N ASP A 135 5.17 17.13 -4.30
CA ASP A 135 5.06 17.65 -5.68
C ASP A 135 5.32 16.53 -6.72
N VAL A 136 6.31 15.66 -6.47
CA VAL A 136 6.59 14.50 -7.33
C VAL A 136 5.45 13.48 -7.28
N ILE A 137 4.93 13.16 -6.09
CA ILE A 137 3.80 12.23 -5.92
C ILE A 137 2.56 12.75 -6.64
N ILE A 138 2.23 14.03 -6.50
CA ILE A 138 1.09 14.67 -7.18
C ILE A 138 1.27 14.60 -8.69
N SER A 139 2.45 14.91 -9.19
CA SER A 139 2.74 14.83 -10.63
C SER A 139 2.50 13.41 -11.16
N CYS A 140 2.94 12.38 -10.44
CA CYS A 140 2.73 11.00 -10.85
C CYS A 140 1.24 10.59 -10.73
N LEU A 141 0.52 11.08 -9.72
CA LEU A 141 -0.91 10.80 -9.58
C LEU A 141 -1.74 11.43 -10.71
N ASN A 142 -1.42 12.66 -11.10
CA ASN A 142 -2.06 13.29 -12.26
C ASN A 142 -1.73 12.54 -13.55
N GLU A 143 -0.47 12.13 -13.75
CA GLU A 143 -0.05 11.34 -14.90
C GLU A 143 -0.78 9.97 -14.94
N LEU A 144 -0.99 9.34 -13.78
CA LEU A 144 -1.77 8.10 -13.67
C LEU A 144 -3.23 8.34 -14.08
N SER A 145 -3.88 9.35 -13.50
CA SER A 145 -5.27 9.74 -13.84
C SER A 145 -5.45 10.00 -15.33
N GLU A 146 -4.52 10.71 -15.97
CA GLU A 146 -4.51 10.96 -17.42
C GLU A 146 -4.44 9.64 -18.21
N MET A 147 -3.56 8.70 -17.83
CA MET A 147 -3.47 7.39 -18.49
C MET A 147 -4.77 6.57 -18.34
N GLU A 148 -5.42 6.63 -17.17
CA GLU A 148 -6.67 5.92 -16.90
C GLU A 148 -7.83 6.49 -17.74
N GLN A 149 -7.91 7.82 -17.86
CA GLN A 149 -8.89 8.51 -18.71
C GLN A 149 -8.67 8.25 -20.22
N GLU A 150 -7.42 8.13 -20.66
CA GLU A 150 -7.07 7.77 -22.04
C GLU A 150 -7.31 6.28 -22.34
N GLY A 151 -7.59 5.46 -21.33
CA GLY A 151 -7.78 4.02 -21.48
C GLY A 151 -6.49 3.30 -21.85
N GLU A 152 -5.35 3.72 -21.28
CA GLU A 152 -4.04 3.12 -21.53
C GLU A 152 -4.08 1.61 -21.31
N THR A 153 -3.46 0.86 -22.22
CA THR A 153 -3.45 -0.61 -22.21
C THR A 153 -2.07 -1.18 -21.93
N ASP A 154 -1.01 -0.36 -21.99
CA ASP A 154 0.33 -0.74 -21.56
C ASP A 154 0.38 -0.86 -20.03
N ILE A 155 0.22 -2.10 -19.57
CA ILE A 155 0.28 -2.51 -18.16
C ILE A 155 1.59 -2.05 -17.50
N ASP A 156 2.72 -2.10 -18.20
CA ASP A 156 4.02 -1.72 -17.63
C ASP A 156 4.10 -0.21 -17.39
N ARG A 157 3.55 0.57 -18.31
CA ARG A 157 3.48 2.03 -18.22
C ARG A 157 2.61 2.49 -17.06
N VAL A 158 1.36 2.02 -16.96
CA VAL A 158 0.42 2.42 -15.89
C VAL A 158 0.90 1.96 -14.51
N SER A 159 1.31 0.70 -14.39
CA SER A 159 1.83 0.18 -13.11
C SER A 159 3.14 0.85 -12.75
N GLY A 160 3.99 1.18 -13.74
CA GLY A 160 5.25 1.90 -13.55
C GLY A 160 5.04 3.32 -13.02
N CYS A 161 3.97 4.01 -13.43
CA CYS A 161 3.60 5.31 -12.87
C CYS A 161 3.30 5.21 -11.36
N PHE A 162 2.49 4.25 -10.96
CA PHE A 162 2.24 3.99 -9.54
C PHE A 162 3.49 3.48 -8.80
N GLY A 163 4.35 2.73 -9.48
CA GLY A 163 5.68 2.37 -9.00
C GLY A 163 6.50 3.61 -8.61
N ARG A 164 6.52 4.67 -9.43
CA ARG A 164 7.25 5.91 -9.11
C ARG A 164 6.72 6.59 -7.85
N ILE A 165 5.41 6.57 -7.62
CA ILE A 165 4.80 7.08 -6.38
C ILE A 165 5.35 6.32 -5.17
N MET A 166 5.32 4.99 -5.22
CA MET A 166 5.81 4.16 -4.11
C MET A 166 7.33 4.26 -3.93
N ALA A 167 8.10 4.40 -5.01
CA ALA A 167 9.54 4.66 -4.96
C ALA A 167 9.85 5.95 -4.19
N GLU A 168 9.07 7.00 -4.42
CA GLU A 168 9.21 8.29 -3.76
C GLU A 168 8.84 8.21 -2.26
N ILE A 169 7.88 7.37 -1.89
CA ILE A 169 7.53 7.08 -0.48
C ILE A 169 8.59 6.23 0.23
N PHE A 170 9.22 5.30 -0.48
CA PHE A 170 10.29 4.49 0.10
C PHE A 170 11.57 5.30 0.32
N ALA A 171 11.81 6.31 -0.53
CA ALA A 171 12.94 7.24 -0.43
C ALA A 171 12.80 8.21 0.75
N TYR A 172 12.85 7.69 1.98
CA TYR A 172 12.64 8.47 3.21
C TYR A 172 13.62 9.64 3.36
N ARG A 173 14.89 9.42 3.04
CA ARG A 173 15.94 10.44 3.07
C ARG A 173 16.99 10.18 2.00
N GLU A 174 17.70 11.23 1.60
CA GLU A 174 18.79 11.17 0.62
C GLU A 174 20.05 10.60 1.29
N ASP A 175 20.33 9.32 1.06
CA ASP A 175 21.52 8.65 1.57
C ASP A 175 21.91 7.41 0.75
N VAL A 176 22.85 6.63 1.27
CA VAL A 176 23.39 5.42 0.62
C VAL A 176 22.32 4.37 0.30
N TRP A 177 21.21 4.33 1.06
CA TRP A 177 20.15 3.35 0.87
C TRP A 177 19.04 3.85 -0.06
N GLU A 178 18.97 5.16 -0.33
CA GLU A 178 17.96 5.77 -1.20
C GLU A 178 17.82 5.06 -2.56
N PRO A 179 18.90 4.75 -3.31
CA PRO A 179 18.74 4.10 -4.62
C PRO A 179 18.11 2.71 -4.53
N THR A 180 18.47 1.94 -3.49
CA THR A 180 17.91 0.62 -3.21
C THR A 180 16.44 0.72 -2.79
N LEU A 181 16.12 1.67 -1.90
CA LEU A 181 14.76 1.94 -1.45
C LEU A 181 13.85 2.39 -2.59
N ARG A 182 14.34 3.26 -3.50
CA ARG A 182 13.60 3.68 -4.69
C ARG A 182 13.28 2.51 -5.60
N ARG A 183 14.25 1.65 -5.90
CA ARG A 183 14.01 0.45 -6.71
C ARG A 183 13.03 -0.51 -6.03
N MET A 184 13.21 -0.75 -4.74
CA MET A 184 12.30 -1.59 -3.96
C MET A 184 10.87 -1.04 -3.99
N GLY A 185 10.69 0.25 -3.73
CA GLY A 185 9.39 0.91 -3.77
C GLY A 185 8.78 0.91 -5.17
N PHE A 186 9.59 1.06 -6.23
CA PHE A 186 9.13 1.00 -7.61
C PHE A 186 8.48 -0.34 -7.94
N TYR A 187 9.18 -1.44 -7.71
CA TYR A 187 8.66 -2.76 -8.04
C TYR A 187 7.53 -3.19 -7.10
N LEU A 188 7.60 -2.84 -5.81
CA LEU A 188 6.49 -3.12 -4.91
C LEU A 188 5.24 -2.30 -5.27
N GLY A 189 5.41 -1.06 -5.72
CA GLY A 189 4.30 -0.26 -6.23
C GLY A 189 3.65 -0.90 -7.45
N LYS A 190 4.46 -1.35 -8.42
CA LYS A 190 3.94 -2.13 -9.56
C LYS A 190 3.16 -3.35 -9.10
N PHE A 191 3.69 -4.12 -8.15
CA PHE A 191 2.97 -5.25 -7.56
C PHE A 191 1.61 -4.83 -6.96
N ILE A 192 1.57 -3.78 -6.14
CA ILE A 192 0.34 -3.29 -5.51
C ILE A 192 -0.69 -2.89 -6.58
N TYR A 193 -0.29 -2.12 -7.60
CA TYR A 193 -1.19 -1.69 -8.68
C TYR A 193 -1.74 -2.87 -9.48
N LEU A 194 -0.89 -3.83 -9.87
CA LEU A 194 -1.32 -5.01 -10.61
C LEU A 194 -2.23 -5.91 -9.78
N MET A 195 -1.98 -6.03 -8.48
CA MET A 195 -2.82 -6.78 -7.56
C MET A 195 -4.18 -6.08 -7.36
N ASP A 196 -4.20 -4.75 -7.31
CA ASP A 196 -5.41 -3.91 -7.28
C ASP A 196 -6.29 -4.19 -8.49
N ALA A 197 -5.73 -3.95 -9.68
CA ALA A 197 -6.41 -4.16 -10.94
C ALA A 197 -6.87 -5.60 -11.10
N TYR A 198 -6.09 -6.58 -10.63
CA TYR A 198 -6.51 -7.98 -10.67
C TYR A 198 -7.66 -8.29 -9.71
N ASP A 199 -7.70 -7.73 -8.50
CA ASP A 199 -8.76 -7.99 -7.51
C ASP A 199 -10.09 -7.35 -7.93
N ASP A 200 -10.03 -6.17 -8.58
CA ASP A 200 -11.21 -5.36 -8.90
C ASP A 200 -11.73 -5.53 -10.33
N VAL A 201 -11.03 -6.27 -11.22
CA VAL A 201 -11.37 -6.31 -12.67
C VAL A 201 -12.82 -6.69 -12.99
N GLU A 202 -13.41 -7.67 -12.30
CA GLU A 202 -14.81 -8.03 -12.55
C GLU A 202 -15.78 -6.92 -12.14
N ASP A 203 -15.50 -6.23 -11.04
CA ASP A 203 -16.34 -5.16 -10.52
C ASP A 203 -16.17 -3.87 -11.33
N ASP A 204 -14.96 -3.58 -11.78
CA ASP A 204 -14.66 -2.44 -12.64
C ASP A 204 -15.35 -2.59 -14.00
N VAL A 205 -15.24 -3.76 -14.63
CA VAL A 205 -15.90 -4.05 -15.90
C VAL A 205 -17.44 -3.94 -15.78
N LYS A 206 -18.03 -4.41 -14.67
CA LYS A 206 -19.48 -4.28 -14.42
C LYS A 206 -19.93 -2.83 -14.26
N LYS A 207 -19.09 -1.97 -13.67
CA LYS A 207 -19.40 -0.54 -13.43
C LYS A 207 -19.03 0.36 -14.61
N GLY A 208 -18.30 -0.18 -15.60
CA GLY A 208 -17.76 0.61 -16.70
C GLY A 208 -16.55 1.45 -16.29
N ASN A 209 -15.87 1.09 -15.20
CA ASN A 209 -14.67 1.76 -14.72
C ASN A 209 -13.44 1.30 -15.52
N TYR A 210 -12.41 2.14 -15.55
CA TYR A 210 -11.13 1.77 -16.14
C TYR A 210 -10.51 0.60 -15.36
N ASN A 211 -10.02 -0.40 -16.09
CA ASN A 211 -9.14 -1.42 -15.55
C ASN A 211 -8.21 -1.92 -16.67
N PRO A 212 -6.88 -1.99 -16.45
CA PRO A 212 -5.92 -2.38 -17.49
C PRO A 212 -6.12 -3.83 -17.98
N PHE A 213 -6.82 -4.67 -17.20
CA PHE A 213 -7.10 -6.06 -17.54
C PHE A 213 -8.51 -6.29 -18.11
N ALA A 214 -9.31 -5.24 -18.32
CA ALA A 214 -10.71 -5.33 -18.74
C ALA A 214 -10.93 -6.19 -20.01
N LYS A 215 -9.97 -6.23 -20.93
CA LYS A 215 -10.06 -7.05 -22.15
C LYS A 215 -9.55 -8.48 -21.98
N ASP A 216 -8.70 -8.72 -20.97
CA ASP A 216 -7.91 -9.94 -20.86
C ASP A 216 -8.42 -10.89 -19.77
N TYR A 217 -9.22 -10.41 -18.81
CA TYR A 217 -9.63 -11.21 -17.64
C TYR A 217 -10.47 -12.45 -17.99
N ILE A 218 -11.14 -12.43 -19.14
CA ILE A 218 -11.92 -13.56 -19.69
C ILE A 218 -11.05 -14.58 -20.45
N ILE A 219 -9.80 -14.26 -20.76
CA ILE A 219 -8.92 -15.12 -21.55
C ILE A 219 -8.45 -16.31 -20.69
N LYS A 220 -8.45 -17.52 -21.28
CA LYS A 220 -7.91 -18.71 -20.62
C LYS A 220 -6.42 -18.50 -20.28
N GLY A 221 -6.05 -18.78 -19.04
CA GLY A 221 -4.69 -18.56 -18.54
C GLY A 221 -4.41 -17.16 -17.99
N PHE A 222 -5.42 -16.30 -17.87
CA PHE A 222 -5.30 -14.97 -17.26
C PHE A 222 -4.61 -15.00 -15.89
N ASP A 223 -5.12 -15.82 -14.96
CA ASP A 223 -4.57 -15.90 -13.59
C ASP A 223 -3.08 -16.28 -13.58
N ASP A 224 -2.66 -17.22 -14.43
CA ASP A 224 -1.26 -17.64 -14.51
C ASP A 224 -0.38 -16.54 -15.11
N ARG A 225 -0.89 -15.78 -16.09
CA ARG A 225 -0.21 -14.62 -16.65
C ARG A 225 0.00 -13.54 -15.59
N ILE A 226 -1.03 -13.22 -14.81
CA ILE A 226 -0.93 -12.22 -13.74
C ILE A 226 0.00 -12.70 -12.63
N LYS A 227 -0.09 -13.98 -12.26
CA LYS A 227 0.85 -14.58 -11.29
C LYS A 227 2.30 -14.38 -11.72
N ASN A 228 2.62 -14.62 -13.00
CA ASN A 228 3.97 -14.42 -13.53
C ASN A 228 4.42 -12.96 -13.48
N MET A 229 3.54 -12.01 -13.81
CA MET A 229 3.84 -10.58 -13.70
C MET A 229 4.11 -10.18 -12.24
N LEU A 230 3.25 -10.59 -11.31
CA LEU A 230 3.41 -10.34 -9.88
C LEU A 230 4.71 -10.98 -9.35
N LEU A 231 5.06 -12.18 -9.81
CA LEU A 231 6.30 -12.88 -9.43
C LEU A 231 7.53 -12.08 -9.83
N LEU A 232 7.55 -11.50 -11.04
CA LEU A 232 8.64 -10.65 -11.50
C LEU A 232 8.78 -9.40 -10.61
N MET A 233 7.67 -8.73 -10.29
CA MET A 233 7.69 -7.53 -9.44
C MET A 233 8.18 -7.84 -8.02
N MET A 234 7.71 -8.95 -7.44
CA MET A 234 8.17 -9.36 -6.11
C MET A 234 9.60 -9.86 -6.11
N ALA A 235 10.07 -10.53 -7.17
CA ALA A 235 11.47 -10.97 -7.27
C ALA A 235 12.43 -9.78 -7.23
N GLU A 236 12.13 -8.71 -7.97
CA GLU A 236 12.92 -7.48 -7.95
C GLU A 236 12.82 -6.77 -6.58
N THR A 237 11.62 -6.68 -6.00
CA THR A 237 11.41 -6.10 -4.66
C THR A 237 12.26 -6.82 -3.60
N CYS A 238 12.21 -8.15 -3.59
CA CYS A 238 12.96 -8.99 -2.66
C CYS A 238 14.47 -8.91 -2.87
N ARG A 239 14.91 -8.80 -4.13
CA ARG A 239 16.33 -8.61 -4.45
C ARG A 239 16.87 -7.32 -3.85
N GLU A 240 16.13 -6.21 -3.96
CA GLU A 240 16.54 -4.95 -3.36
C GLU A 240 16.45 -4.98 -1.83
N PHE A 241 15.43 -5.64 -1.26
CA PHE A 241 15.31 -5.84 0.18
C PHE A 241 16.53 -6.54 0.78
N GLU A 242 17.00 -7.65 0.20
CA GLU A 242 18.13 -8.42 0.74
C GLU A 242 19.49 -7.70 0.58
N LYS A 243 19.57 -6.58 -0.17
CA LYS A 243 20.76 -5.71 -0.18
C LYS A 243 20.83 -4.79 1.03
N LEU A 244 19.71 -4.55 1.71
CA LEU A 244 19.65 -3.65 2.85
C LEU A 244 20.19 -4.35 4.11
N PRO A 245 20.97 -3.66 4.97
CA PRO A 245 21.58 -4.25 6.16
C PRO A 245 20.57 -4.39 7.32
N ILE A 246 19.41 -5.01 7.06
CA ILE A 246 18.31 -5.11 8.02
C ILE A 246 18.47 -6.35 8.90
N ILE A 247 18.66 -6.11 10.19
CA ILE A 247 18.72 -7.15 11.23
C ILE A 247 17.43 -7.15 12.05
N LYS A 248 16.97 -5.97 12.49
CA LYS A 248 15.73 -5.84 13.26
C LYS A 248 14.53 -6.17 12.40
N TYR A 249 13.59 -6.93 12.96
CA TYR A 249 12.30 -7.25 12.33
C TYR A 249 12.40 -8.00 10.98
N ALA A 250 13.58 -8.51 10.61
CA ALA A 250 13.81 -9.17 9.33
C ALA A 250 12.87 -10.36 9.11
N ASP A 251 12.62 -11.17 10.14
CA ASP A 251 11.68 -12.30 10.07
C ASP A 251 10.24 -11.85 9.71
N ILE A 252 9.81 -10.69 10.22
CA ILE A 252 8.48 -10.12 9.92
C ILE A 252 8.44 -9.62 8.47
N LEU A 253 9.47 -8.87 8.06
CA LEU A 253 9.58 -8.32 6.71
C LEU A 253 9.64 -9.44 5.66
N ARG A 254 10.40 -10.52 5.94
CA ARG A 254 10.47 -11.71 5.09
C ARG A 254 9.15 -12.48 5.05
N ASN A 255 8.45 -12.63 6.18
CA ASN A 255 7.12 -13.25 6.17
C ASN A 255 6.14 -12.50 5.25
N ILE A 256 6.17 -11.16 5.29
CA ILE A 256 5.35 -10.32 4.42
C ILE A 256 5.76 -10.50 2.95
N LEU A 257 7.04 -10.28 2.63
CA LEU A 257 7.55 -10.26 1.25
C LEU A 257 7.53 -11.64 0.56
N TYR A 258 7.81 -12.72 1.29
CA TYR A 258 7.90 -14.05 0.71
C TYR A 258 6.61 -14.86 0.76
N SER A 259 5.66 -14.46 1.60
CA SER A 259 4.45 -15.25 1.82
C SER A 259 3.19 -14.41 1.90
N GLY A 260 3.17 -13.38 2.75
CA GLY A 260 1.97 -12.59 3.02
C GLY A 260 1.38 -11.89 1.80
N VAL A 261 2.23 -11.33 0.92
CA VAL A 261 1.79 -10.69 -0.34
C VAL A 261 1.00 -11.64 -1.27
N TRP A 262 1.18 -12.95 -1.16
CA TRP A 262 0.51 -13.94 -2.01
C TRP A 262 -0.88 -14.34 -1.51
N CYS A 263 -1.19 -14.09 -0.22
CA CYS A 263 -2.44 -14.55 0.39
C CYS A 263 -3.68 -14.01 -0.33
N ARG A 264 -3.63 -12.76 -0.80
CA ARG A 264 -4.77 -12.14 -1.50
C ARG A 264 -4.94 -12.72 -2.90
N PHE A 265 -3.86 -12.84 -3.67
CA PHE A 265 -3.85 -13.48 -4.98
C PHE A 265 -4.41 -14.91 -4.93
N GLU A 266 -3.92 -15.73 -4.00
CA GLU A 266 -4.38 -17.12 -3.82
C GLU A 266 -5.87 -17.19 -3.47
N SER A 267 -6.33 -16.30 -2.58
CA SER A 267 -7.75 -16.23 -2.22
C SER A 267 -8.65 -15.87 -3.41
N ILE A 268 -8.23 -14.97 -4.29
CA ILE A 268 -9.03 -14.53 -5.45
C ILE A 268 -8.99 -15.58 -6.55
N SER A 269 -7.79 -16.05 -6.91
CA SER A 269 -7.62 -17.10 -7.93
C SER A 269 -8.37 -18.40 -7.58
N ARG A 270 -8.40 -18.78 -6.30
CA ARG A 270 -9.21 -19.93 -5.86
C ARG A 270 -10.69 -19.70 -6.08
N LYS A 271 -11.23 -18.53 -5.68
CA LYS A 271 -12.64 -18.19 -5.91
C LYS A 271 -13.00 -18.24 -7.40
N ARG A 272 -12.17 -17.67 -8.27
CA ARG A 272 -12.39 -17.70 -9.73
C ARG A 272 -12.43 -19.12 -10.29
N ARG A 273 -11.54 -19.99 -9.83
CA ARG A 273 -11.54 -21.41 -10.24
C ARG A 273 -12.82 -22.12 -9.79
N GLU A 274 -13.21 -21.94 -8.53
CA GLU A 274 -14.45 -22.52 -7.98
C GLU A 274 -15.72 -22.00 -8.68
N GLU A 275 -15.73 -20.76 -9.16
CA GLU A 275 -16.85 -20.18 -9.92
C GLU A 275 -16.92 -20.75 -11.34
N ARG A 276 -15.78 -20.87 -12.03
CA ARG A 276 -15.71 -21.48 -13.38
C ARG A 276 -16.11 -22.95 -13.36
N GLU A 277 -15.68 -23.70 -12.34
CA GLU A 277 -16.05 -25.11 -12.17
C GLU A 277 -17.55 -25.31 -11.90
N LYS A 278 -18.26 -24.31 -11.38
CA LYS A 278 -19.73 -24.36 -11.17
C LYS A 278 -20.53 -24.00 -12.43
N GLU A 279 -19.95 -23.24 -13.35
CA GLU A 279 -20.58 -22.89 -14.63
C GLU A 279 -20.45 -24.03 -15.66
N ASP A 280 -19.45 -24.90 -15.49
CA ASP A 280 -19.21 -26.08 -16.33
C ASP A 280 -19.99 -27.35 -15.88
N VAL A 281 -20.84 -27.26 -14.84
CA VAL A 281 -21.70 -28.34 -14.29
C VAL A 281 -23.17 -28.04 -14.50
#